data_AF-A0A8S2DH39-F1
#
_entry.id   AF-A0A8S2DH39-F1
#
_cell.length_a   1.000
_cell.length_b   1.000
_cell.length_c   1.000
_cell.angle_alpha   90.00
_cell.angle_beta   90.00
_cell.angle_gamma   90.00
#
_symmetry.space_group_name_H-M   'P 1'
#
loop_
_entity.id
_entity.type
_entity.pdbx_description
1 polymer ?
#
loop_
_entity_poly.entity_id
_entity_poly.type
_entity_poly.pdbx_seq_one_letter_code
_entity_poly.pdbx_strand_id
1 'polypeptide(L)'
;MVGKKVGSNQSDDYSFKWWEHTYNNAAKNIENKKTRLNEEDGTTETVKLPKKRRKDDVTEEKDVIVYARFRKSSILNGTHEKSIREETNLKQELNNHNEIKSIPTVSDEDLHRICEGRTAHKGARHGIHMNGKLKRLEDQETLLITSVAMKTTVEIASDKREKKKKKKKRKSEEDEEFYCILNSIMVSGAHRAFLFGISFNRFFRTKKLKIILPYLFGTATALTYTYHRQTFVTHASMLDFGMNTDANDIYDSALFIADPVTDKTLLQKNSQSYQSRMEIFIMKLQYHLCRQLETYEDGEKHFQVDRWLRQEGGGGISCVLQDGDVFEKAGVNISVVHGKLPVQAIEQMRSRGHQFIARDLPLDFFAAGISSVIHPRNPYVPTVHFNYRYFELIDIDGSVHWWYGGGTDLTPYYLDESDCKHFHLTLKKTCDKHDKTYYNKFKKWCDDYFNISYRDNERRGVGGIFFDDLNEQGQEKCFSFLKACGNSVIPSYLPLVEKNYLKSYSLNEREWQLIRRGRYAEFNLVLDRGTKFGLQTPGSRIESILMSLPAVAMWKYQYPIKDGSEEKKLVQILKNPKEWV
;
A
#
# COMPACT_ATOMS: atom_id res chain seq x y z
N MET A 1 -10.06 -53.09 -22.69
CA MET A 1 -10.43 -52.09 -23.71
C MET A 1 -11.69 -51.39 -23.19
N VAL A 2 -11.91 -50.08 -23.28
CA VAL A 2 -11.19 -48.99 -23.97
C VAL A 2 -10.49 -48.06 -22.95
N GLY A 3 -9.48 -47.29 -23.37
CA GLY A 3 -8.61 -46.52 -22.47
C GLY A 3 -9.16 -45.15 -22.02
N LYS A 4 -8.76 -44.72 -20.81
CA LYS A 4 -8.91 -43.32 -20.35
C LYS A 4 -7.81 -42.46 -20.97
N LYS A 5 -8.16 -41.29 -21.52
CA LYS A 5 -7.18 -40.34 -22.07
C LYS A 5 -6.40 -39.61 -20.98
N VAL A 6 -5.16 -39.26 -21.29
CA VAL A 6 -4.26 -38.42 -20.48
C VAL A 6 -4.49 -36.95 -20.79
N GLY A 7 -4.31 -36.08 -19.78
CA GLY A 7 -4.03 -34.65 -19.97
C GLY A 7 -5.23 -33.76 -20.24
N SER A 8 -5.73 -33.10 -19.19
CA SER A 8 -6.47 -31.84 -19.30
C SER A 8 -5.61 -30.73 -18.70
N ASN A 9 -5.20 -29.76 -19.53
CA ASN A 9 -4.42 -28.61 -19.08
C ASN A 9 -5.34 -27.61 -18.37
N GLN A 10 -5.27 -27.53 -17.04
CA GLN A 10 -6.04 -26.56 -16.24
C GLN A 10 -5.58 -25.09 -16.43
N SER A 11 -4.63 -24.82 -17.33
CA SER A 11 -4.26 -23.47 -17.77
C SER A 11 -5.28 -22.84 -18.73
N ASP A 12 -6.01 -23.65 -19.49
CA ASP A 12 -6.59 -23.17 -20.75
C ASP A 12 -7.98 -22.54 -20.54
N ASP A 13 -8.76 -23.03 -19.57
CA ASP A 13 -10.09 -22.51 -19.20
C ASP A 13 -10.08 -21.09 -18.62
N TYR A 14 -8.91 -20.58 -18.21
CA TYR A 14 -8.77 -19.24 -17.60
C TYR A 14 -8.32 -18.15 -18.59
N SER A 15 -8.26 -18.47 -19.89
CA SER A 15 -7.94 -17.54 -20.98
C SER A 15 -9.10 -16.60 -21.34
N PHE A 16 -9.74 -15.96 -20.34
CA PHE A 16 -10.68 -14.87 -20.60
C PHE A 16 -9.92 -13.61 -21.04
N LYS A 17 -9.56 -13.59 -22.33
CA LYS A 17 -9.03 -12.43 -23.02
C LYS A 17 -10.14 -11.38 -23.15
N TRP A 18 -10.33 -10.60 -22.08
CA TRP A 18 -11.36 -9.57 -21.98
C TRP A 18 -11.34 -8.61 -23.18
N TRP A 19 -10.17 -8.30 -23.75
CA TRP A 19 -10.03 -7.46 -24.93
C TRP A 19 -10.68 -8.11 -26.16
N GLU A 20 -10.47 -9.41 -26.38
CA GLU A 20 -10.99 -10.19 -27.51
C GLU A 20 -12.51 -10.37 -27.37
N HIS A 21 -13.01 -10.58 -26.14
CA HIS A 21 -14.46 -10.58 -25.88
C HIS A 21 -15.09 -9.20 -26.11
N THR A 22 -14.47 -8.12 -25.64
CA THR A 22 -14.97 -6.75 -25.80
C THR A 22 -14.95 -6.32 -27.27
N TYR A 23 -13.86 -6.63 -27.99
CA TYR A 23 -13.72 -6.40 -29.42
C TYR A 23 -14.76 -7.19 -30.22
N ASN A 24 -14.95 -8.48 -29.93
CA ASN A 24 -15.92 -9.31 -30.63
C ASN A 24 -17.37 -8.93 -30.33
N ASN A 25 -17.70 -8.46 -29.11
CA ASN A 25 -19.02 -7.90 -28.82
C ASN A 25 -19.24 -6.56 -29.56
N ALA A 26 -18.24 -5.68 -29.59
CA ALA A 26 -18.31 -4.43 -30.34
C ALA A 26 -18.49 -4.69 -31.85
N ALA A 27 -17.74 -5.65 -32.42
CA ALA A 27 -17.84 -6.03 -33.83
C ALA A 27 -19.17 -6.70 -34.18
N LYS A 28 -19.73 -7.56 -33.31
CA LYS A 28 -21.05 -8.18 -33.49
C LYS A 28 -22.20 -7.17 -33.55
N ASN A 29 -22.05 -6.02 -32.90
CA ASN A 29 -23.05 -4.95 -32.90
C ASN A 29 -23.01 -4.08 -34.18
N ILE A 30 -22.14 -4.39 -35.17
CA ILE A 30 -22.06 -3.68 -36.45
C ILE A 30 -22.87 -4.43 -37.52
N GLU A 31 -24.19 -4.25 -37.53
CA GLU A 31 -25.03 -4.73 -38.63
C GLU A 31 -24.74 -3.94 -39.92
N ASN A 32 -24.05 -4.57 -40.87
CA ASN A 32 -23.88 -4.06 -42.23
C ASN A 32 -25.18 -4.23 -43.05
N LYS A 33 -26.21 -3.43 -42.78
CA LYS A 33 -27.44 -3.35 -43.57
C LYS A 33 -27.20 -2.69 -44.94
N LYS A 34 -26.61 -3.46 -45.87
CA LYS A 34 -26.62 -3.19 -47.31
C LYS A 34 -27.99 -3.59 -47.89
N THR A 35 -28.99 -2.75 -47.68
CA THR A 35 -30.29 -2.90 -48.33
C THR A 35 -30.13 -2.68 -49.85
N ARG A 36 -30.20 -3.75 -50.64
CA ARG A 36 -30.53 -3.64 -52.06
C ARG A 36 -32.02 -3.35 -52.16
N LEU A 37 -32.39 -2.34 -52.95
CA LEU A 37 -33.77 -2.15 -53.38
C LEU A 37 -33.95 -2.89 -54.71
N ASN A 38 -34.93 -3.79 -54.75
CA ASN A 38 -35.66 -4.12 -55.97
C ASN A 38 -37.09 -3.58 -55.76
N GLU A 39 -37.72 -3.12 -56.84
CA GLU A 39 -39.11 -2.67 -56.85
C GLU A 39 -40.05 -3.85 -57.16
N GLU A 40 -41.28 -3.82 -56.65
CA GLU A 40 -42.56 -4.04 -57.38
C GLU A 40 -43.76 -4.19 -56.41
N ASP A 41 -44.88 -3.54 -56.77
CA ASP A 41 -46.32 -3.72 -56.44
C ASP A 41 -46.86 -4.14 -55.04
N GLY A 42 -48.08 -3.68 -54.68
CA GLY A 42 -48.80 -4.24 -53.51
C GLY A 42 -49.91 -3.46 -52.75
N THR A 43 -50.53 -2.41 -53.31
CA THR A 43 -51.88 -1.85 -52.93
C THR A 43 -52.46 -1.94 -51.49
N THR A 44 -52.74 -0.76 -50.89
CA THR A 44 -53.87 -0.43 -49.94
C THR A 44 -53.88 -1.05 -48.52
N GLU A 45 -54.53 -0.48 -47.47
CA GLU A 45 -55.61 0.53 -47.35
C GLU A 45 -55.26 1.81 -46.51
N THR A 46 -56.25 2.70 -46.24
CA THR A 46 -56.04 4.06 -45.69
C THR A 46 -57.10 4.56 -44.69
N VAL A 47 -56.69 5.29 -43.63
CA VAL A 47 -57.39 6.44 -42.99
C VAL A 47 -56.29 7.32 -42.33
N LYS A 48 -55.88 8.52 -42.83
CA LYS A 48 -56.52 9.88 -42.91
C LYS A 48 -56.87 10.45 -41.51
N LEU A 49 -56.61 11.70 -41.10
CA LEU A 49 -56.08 12.99 -41.63
C LEU A 49 -55.81 13.90 -40.37
N PRO A 50 -55.45 15.22 -40.40
CA PRO A 50 -55.05 16.13 -41.50
C PRO A 50 -53.78 17.01 -41.29
N LYS A 51 -53.03 17.27 -42.38
CA LYS A 51 -52.59 18.60 -42.94
C LYS A 51 -51.94 19.68 -42.01
N LYS A 52 -50.92 20.47 -42.42
CA LYS A 52 -50.36 20.74 -43.78
C LYS A 52 -49.01 21.51 -43.70
N ARG A 53 -48.01 21.12 -44.53
CA ARG A 53 -47.07 21.97 -45.34
C ARG A 53 -46.16 23.03 -44.65
N ARG A 54 -45.00 23.43 -45.21
CA ARG A 54 -43.98 22.90 -46.18
C ARG A 54 -42.84 23.95 -46.17
N LYS A 55 -41.57 23.69 -46.51
CA LYS A 55 -40.86 22.42 -46.79
C LYS A 55 -39.46 22.51 -46.11
N ASP A 56 -38.26 22.65 -46.69
CA ASP A 56 -37.73 22.49 -48.07
C ASP A 56 -36.34 21.81 -48.01
N ASP A 57 -35.83 21.23 -49.11
CA ASP A 57 -34.69 20.28 -49.04
C ASP A 57 -33.36 20.95 -49.39
N VAL A 58 -32.29 20.55 -48.70
CA VAL A 58 -30.95 20.33 -49.30
C VAL A 58 -30.41 19.01 -48.74
N THR A 59 -29.65 18.28 -49.56
CA THR A 59 -29.09 16.95 -49.27
C THR A 59 -27.91 16.97 -48.29
N GLU A 60 -27.87 16.05 -47.33
CA GLU A 60 -26.67 15.75 -46.54
C GLU A 60 -25.79 14.68 -47.22
N GLU A 61 -24.50 14.98 -47.39
CA GLU A 61 -23.47 13.97 -47.70
C GLU A 61 -23.05 13.24 -46.41
N LYS A 62 -22.60 11.98 -46.55
CA LYS A 62 -22.26 11.12 -45.41
C LYS A 62 -20.78 11.23 -45.03
N ASP A 63 -20.46 12.10 -44.08
CA ASP A 63 -19.19 12.04 -43.34
C ASP A 63 -19.44 11.66 -41.87
N VAL A 64 -19.01 10.45 -41.49
CA VAL A 64 -19.22 9.91 -40.14
C VAL A 64 -18.07 10.35 -39.23
N ILE A 65 -18.34 11.32 -38.34
CA ILE A 65 -17.35 11.83 -37.38
C ILE A 65 -17.02 10.76 -36.33
N VAL A 66 -15.97 9.99 -36.59
CA VAL A 66 -15.29 9.15 -35.60
C VAL A 66 -14.10 9.93 -35.01
N TYR A 67 -13.85 9.78 -33.70
CA TYR A 67 -12.78 10.46 -32.92
C TYR A 67 -12.92 11.98 -32.68
N ALA A 68 -13.78 12.36 -31.72
CA ALA A 68 -13.90 13.75 -31.23
C ALA A 68 -13.73 13.94 -29.70
N ARG A 69 -13.05 13.02 -28.99
CA ARG A 69 -12.72 13.19 -27.54
C ARG A 69 -11.27 12.93 -27.12
N PHE A 70 -10.34 12.85 -28.06
CA PHE A 70 -8.92 13.04 -27.73
C PHE A 70 -8.61 14.54 -27.64
N ARG A 71 -8.16 15.02 -26.48
CA ARG A 71 -7.43 16.30 -26.38
C ARG A 71 -6.04 16.14 -27.01
N LYS A 72 -5.97 16.17 -28.34
CA LYS A 72 -4.71 16.49 -29.05
C LYS A 72 -4.60 18.01 -29.17
N SER A 73 -3.39 18.53 -28.97
CA SER A 73 -3.06 19.92 -29.21
C SER A 73 -3.17 20.24 -30.71
N SER A 74 -4.12 21.10 -31.09
CA SER A 74 -4.24 21.62 -32.44
C SER A 74 -3.37 22.86 -32.63
N ILE A 75 -2.37 22.75 -33.51
CA ILE A 75 -1.85 23.91 -34.25
C ILE A 75 -2.88 24.20 -35.35
N LEU A 76 -3.31 25.45 -35.48
CA LEU A 76 -4.45 25.81 -36.31
C LEU A 76 -3.98 26.62 -37.53
N ASN A 77 -3.99 25.98 -38.71
CA ASN A 77 -3.99 26.70 -39.98
C ASN A 77 -5.37 27.34 -40.15
N GLY A 78 -5.43 28.65 -40.35
CA GLY A 78 -6.66 29.42 -40.16
C GLY A 78 -7.60 29.45 -41.36
N THR A 79 -8.89 29.46 -41.05
CA THR A 79 -9.91 30.30 -41.70
C THR A 79 -11.07 30.55 -40.72
N HIS A 80 -11.98 31.48 -41.05
CA HIS A 80 -13.07 31.97 -40.20
C HIS A 80 -14.13 30.85 -39.91
N GLU A 81 -14.98 30.90 -38.87
CA GLU A 81 -15.96 31.96 -38.58
C GLU A 81 -16.32 32.19 -37.07
N LYS A 82 -17.43 32.91 -36.84
CA LYS A 82 -17.76 33.74 -35.67
C LYS A 82 -18.25 32.94 -34.45
N SER A 83 -18.07 33.55 -33.27
CA SER A 83 -18.71 33.12 -32.02
C SER A 83 -20.14 33.64 -31.89
N ILE A 84 -20.99 32.84 -31.26
CA ILE A 84 -22.18 33.31 -30.52
C ILE A 84 -21.98 32.88 -29.05
N ARG A 85 -22.47 33.71 -28.12
CA ARG A 85 -22.11 33.68 -26.70
C ARG A 85 -23.38 33.67 -25.87
N GLU A 86 -23.51 32.69 -24.99
CA GLU A 86 -24.49 32.71 -23.90
C GLU A 86 -23.80 32.26 -22.60
N GLU A 87 -23.65 33.20 -21.67
CA GLU A 87 -23.16 32.97 -20.32
C GLU A 87 -24.32 33.16 -19.34
N THR A 88 -24.69 32.13 -18.58
CA THR A 88 -25.54 32.31 -17.40
C THR A 88 -25.05 31.47 -16.21
N ASN A 89 -24.77 32.18 -15.11
CA ASN A 89 -24.96 31.76 -13.72
C ASN A 89 -24.23 30.51 -13.21
N LEU A 90 -23.04 30.73 -12.64
CA LEU A 90 -22.56 30.06 -11.42
C LEU A 90 -21.39 30.86 -10.78
N LYS A 91 -21.68 32.12 -10.38
CA LYS A 91 -20.72 33.06 -9.78
C LYS A 91 -21.26 33.73 -8.51
N GLN A 92 -21.85 32.94 -7.60
CA GLN A 92 -22.54 33.48 -6.43
C GLN A 92 -22.31 32.67 -5.14
N GLU A 93 -21.03 32.43 -4.76
CA GLU A 93 -20.72 31.93 -3.41
C GLU A 93 -19.30 32.25 -2.87
N LEU A 94 -18.45 32.98 -3.60
CA LEU A 94 -17.04 33.24 -3.22
C LEU A 94 -16.67 34.73 -3.04
N ASN A 95 -17.66 35.62 -2.91
CA ASN A 95 -17.44 37.04 -2.63
C ASN A 95 -17.43 37.32 -1.12
N ASN A 96 -16.41 36.84 -0.40
CA ASN A 96 -16.22 37.21 1.01
C ASN A 96 -14.73 37.21 1.44
N HIS A 97 -13.88 37.90 0.69
CA HIS A 97 -12.70 38.62 1.22
C HIS A 97 -12.19 39.63 0.19
N ASN A 98 -12.22 40.92 0.54
CA ASN A 98 -11.68 41.99 -0.30
C ASN A 98 -10.16 42.15 -0.06
N GLU A 99 -9.36 42.04 -1.12
CA GLU A 99 -8.31 43.01 -1.54
C GLU A 99 -7.35 42.38 -2.56
N ILE A 100 -7.70 42.47 -3.85
CA ILE A 100 -6.72 42.37 -4.95
C ILE A 100 -6.94 43.59 -5.85
N LYS A 101 -5.93 44.47 -5.93
CA LYS A 101 -5.97 45.64 -6.81
C LYS A 101 -5.92 45.18 -8.28
N SER A 102 -6.81 45.73 -9.10
CA SER A 102 -6.88 45.43 -10.54
C SER A 102 -5.55 45.77 -11.24
N ILE A 103 -4.96 44.79 -11.92
CA ILE A 103 -3.78 44.98 -12.76
C ILE A 103 -4.19 45.82 -13.99
N PRO A 104 -3.43 46.87 -14.39
CA PRO A 104 -3.73 47.62 -15.59
C PRO A 104 -3.58 46.74 -16.85
N THR A 105 -4.68 46.58 -17.59
CA THR A 105 -4.68 45.92 -18.90
C THR A 105 -4.36 46.93 -19.99
N VAL A 106 -3.21 46.77 -20.65
CA VAL A 106 -2.84 47.54 -21.86
C VAL A 106 -3.71 47.08 -23.03
N SER A 107 -4.12 48.00 -23.92
CA SER A 107 -4.93 47.65 -25.10
C SER A 107 -4.11 46.91 -26.15
N ASP A 108 -4.78 46.12 -27.00
CA ASP A 108 -4.11 45.43 -28.11
C ASP A 108 -3.56 46.42 -29.16
N GLU A 109 -4.20 47.57 -29.37
CA GLU A 109 -3.68 48.65 -30.24
C GLU A 109 -2.38 49.25 -29.70
N ASP A 110 -2.30 49.51 -28.39
CA ASP A 110 -1.09 50.03 -27.76
C ASP A 110 0.03 48.99 -27.78
N LEU A 111 -0.30 47.70 -27.58
CA LEU A 111 0.64 46.59 -27.75
C LEU A 111 1.19 46.54 -29.20
N HIS A 112 0.32 46.72 -30.20
CA HIS A 112 0.70 46.71 -31.61
C HIS A 112 1.60 47.91 -31.97
N ARG A 113 1.34 49.07 -31.37
CA ARG A 113 2.15 50.30 -31.53
C ARG A 113 3.55 50.13 -30.92
N ILE A 114 3.64 49.52 -29.73
CA ILE A 114 4.90 49.21 -29.05
C ILE A 114 5.76 48.18 -29.83
N CYS A 115 5.13 47.29 -30.61
CA CYS A 115 5.83 46.29 -31.43
C CYS A 115 6.16 46.74 -32.87
N GLU A 116 6.05 48.03 -33.20
CA GLU A 116 6.33 48.59 -34.55
C GLU A 116 5.64 47.85 -35.71
N GLY A 117 4.45 47.28 -35.48
CA GLY A 117 3.75 46.46 -36.49
C GLY A 117 4.44 45.14 -36.87
N ARG A 118 5.41 44.65 -36.08
CA ARG A 118 6.10 43.38 -36.33
C ARG A 118 5.55 42.27 -35.44
N THR A 119 4.98 41.22 -36.04
CA THR A 119 4.57 40.03 -35.29
C THR A 119 5.75 39.34 -34.64
N ALA A 120 5.56 38.77 -33.44
CA ALA A 120 6.64 38.20 -32.62
C ALA A 120 7.50 37.15 -33.35
N HIS A 121 6.92 36.43 -34.31
CA HIS A 121 7.60 35.43 -35.14
C HIS A 121 8.67 36.04 -36.09
N LYS A 122 8.51 37.31 -36.50
CA LYS A 122 9.57 38.06 -37.21
C LYS A 122 10.64 38.58 -36.25
N GLY A 123 10.27 39.04 -35.05
CA GLY A 123 11.22 39.55 -34.05
C GLY A 123 12.29 38.53 -33.64
N ALA A 124 11.87 37.28 -33.41
CA ALA A 124 12.78 36.18 -33.07
C ALA A 124 13.80 35.86 -34.19
N ARG A 125 13.45 36.05 -35.47
CA ARG A 125 14.38 35.88 -36.61
C ARG A 125 15.41 37.00 -36.74
N HIS A 126 15.25 38.11 -36.03
CA HIS A 126 16.20 39.24 -36.01
C HIS A 126 16.89 39.41 -34.64
N GLY A 127 17.03 38.33 -33.86
CA GLY A 127 17.83 38.31 -32.63
C GLY A 127 17.19 38.98 -31.40
N ILE A 128 15.91 39.35 -31.47
CA ILE A 128 15.20 39.93 -30.32
C ILE A 128 14.80 38.79 -29.37
N HIS A 129 15.71 38.43 -28.46
CA HIS A 129 15.50 37.38 -27.45
C HIS A 129 14.63 37.86 -26.27
N MET A 130 14.03 36.89 -25.56
CA MET A 130 12.92 37.10 -24.62
C MET A 130 13.36 37.64 -23.23
N ASN A 131 14.38 38.51 -23.20
CA ASN A 131 15.07 38.98 -22.00
C ASN A 131 14.10 39.62 -20.99
N GLY A 132 13.07 40.33 -21.45
CA GLY A 132 12.03 40.91 -20.60
C GLY A 132 11.14 39.91 -19.86
N LYS A 133 11.06 38.64 -20.29
CA LYS A 133 10.37 37.58 -19.52
C LYS A 133 11.30 36.89 -18.52
N LEU A 134 12.57 36.71 -18.88
CA LEU A 134 13.60 36.21 -17.95
C LEU A 134 13.79 37.18 -16.78
N LYS A 135 13.97 38.48 -17.06
CA LYS A 135 14.11 39.49 -16.02
C LYS A 135 12.89 39.56 -15.09
N ARG A 136 11.66 39.44 -15.61
CA ARG A 136 10.44 39.38 -14.77
C ARG A 136 10.34 38.12 -13.90
N LEU A 137 11.03 37.03 -14.25
CA LEU A 137 11.12 35.84 -13.39
C LEU A 137 12.18 36.06 -12.29
N GLU A 138 13.33 36.63 -12.64
CA GLU A 138 14.40 37.02 -11.71
C GLU A 138 13.92 38.07 -10.69
N ASP A 139 13.16 39.08 -11.14
CA ASP A 139 12.47 40.07 -10.29
C ASP A 139 11.44 39.38 -9.35
N GLN A 140 10.77 38.31 -9.79
CA GLN A 140 9.81 37.55 -8.98
C GLN A 140 10.51 36.65 -7.94
N GLU A 141 11.58 35.95 -8.32
CA GLU A 141 12.35 35.10 -7.41
C GLU A 141 13.06 35.93 -6.32
N THR A 142 13.64 37.07 -6.67
CA THR A 142 14.29 37.98 -5.71
C THR A 142 13.27 38.58 -4.72
N LEU A 143 12.07 38.96 -5.18
CA LEU A 143 10.97 39.36 -4.30
C LEU A 143 10.51 38.21 -3.39
N LEU A 144 10.39 36.99 -3.91
CA LEU A 144 10.00 35.81 -3.12
C LEU A 144 11.03 35.53 -2.02
N ILE A 145 12.31 35.45 -2.37
CA ILE A 145 13.44 35.23 -1.44
C ILE A 145 13.45 36.32 -0.35
N THR A 146 13.27 37.58 -0.72
CA THR A 146 13.20 38.71 0.23
C THR A 146 12.02 38.55 1.20
N SER A 147 10.84 38.15 0.69
CA SER A 147 9.65 37.94 1.54
C SER A 147 9.82 36.78 2.54
N VAL A 148 10.51 35.72 2.14
CA VAL A 148 10.84 34.57 3.01
C VAL A 148 11.86 35.00 4.07
N ALA A 149 12.94 35.69 3.69
CA ALA A 149 13.94 36.20 4.63
C ALA A 149 13.34 37.18 5.66
N MET A 150 12.39 38.02 5.26
CA MET A 150 11.66 38.90 6.18
C MET A 150 10.77 38.11 7.16
N LYS A 151 10.05 37.07 6.72
CA LYS A 151 9.27 36.20 7.63
C LYS A 151 10.18 35.51 8.66
N THR A 152 11.24 34.85 8.21
CA THR A 152 12.20 34.14 9.08
C THR A 152 12.86 35.08 10.10
N THR A 153 13.20 36.32 9.71
CA THR A 153 13.80 37.29 10.65
C THR A 153 12.79 37.84 11.68
N VAL A 154 11.53 38.02 11.30
CA VAL A 154 10.44 38.40 12.23
C VAL A 154 10.14 37.28 13.24
N GLU A 155 10.10 36.03 12.79
CA GLU A 155 9.90 34.85 13.66
C GLU A 155 11.05 34.67 14.66
N ILE A 156 12.30 34.82 14.21
CA ILE A 156 13.48 34.78 15.10
C ILE A 156 13.45 35.95 16.11
N ALA A 157 12.87 37.10 15.77
CA ALA A 157 12.76 38.25 16.67
C ALA A 157 11.65 38.10 17.73
N SER A 158 10.49 37.53 17.37
CA SER A 158 9.39 37.28 18.31
C SER A 158 9.75 36.17 19.31
N ASP A 159 10.33 35.06 18.85
CA ASP A 159 10.78 33.94 19.66
C ASP A 159 11.89 34.34 20.67
N LYS A 160 12.80 35.24 20.27
CA LYS A 160 13.79 35.84 21.19
C LYS A 160 13.14 36.71 22.28
N ARG A 161 12.03 37.42 21.99
CA ARG A 161 11.29 38.23 23.00
C ARG A 161 10.53 37.33 24.00
N GLU A 162 9.86 36.29 23.50
CA GLU A 162 9.21 35.23 24.29
C GLU A 162 10.17 34.60 25.30
N LYS A 163 11.31 34.10 24.81
CA LYS A 163 12.32 33.40 25.63
C LYS A 163 12.94 34.30 26.72
N LYS A 164 13.06 35.61 26.47
CA LYS A 164 13.54 36.59 27.47
C LYS A 164 12.52 36.82 28.61
N LYS A 165 11.21 36.83 28.32
CA LYS A 165 10.17 36.91 29.36
C LYS A 165 10.10 35.64 30.21
N LYS A 166 10.00 34.47 29.57
CA LYS A 166 9.90 33.16 30.27
C LYS A 166 11.11 32.88 31.18
N LYS A 167 12.33 33.30 30.80
CA LYS A 167 13.55 33.13 31.63
C LYS A 167 13.59 34.02 32.89
N LYS A 168 12.86 35.15 32.94
CA LYS A 168 12.87 36.02 34.15
C LYS A 168 11.91 35.53 35.23
N LYS A 169 10.73 34.98 34.89
CA LYS A 169 9.78 34.47 35.89
C LYS A 169 10.26 33.19 36.58
N ARG A 170 10.81 32.25 35.81
CA ARG A 170 11.20 30.93 36.33
C ARG A 170 12.33 30.94 37.36
N LYS A 171 13.14 32.01 37.42
CA LYS A 171 14.27 32.10 38.36
C LYS A 171 13.86 32.47 39.79
N SER A 172 12.77 33.23 39.98
CA SER A 172 12.26 33.50 41.34
C SER A 172 11.56 32.29 41.95
N GLU A 173 11.00 31.41 41.12
CA GLU A 173 10.29 30.20 41.55
C GLU A 173 11.26 29.02 41.80
N GLU A 174 12.30 28.82 40.96
CA GLU A 174 13.31 27.75 41.14
C GLU A 174 14.29 28.00 42.33
N ASP A 175 14.54 29.24 42.75
CA ASP A 175 15.55 29.57 43.77
C ASP A 175 15.05 29.42 45.24
N GLU A 176 13.74 29.55 45.52
CA GLU A 176 13.17 29.34 46.87
C GLU A 176 13.02 27.85 47.23
N GLU A 177 12.48 27.04 46.31
CA GLU A 177 12.22 25.61 46.52
C GLU A 177 13.52 24.83 46.83
N PHE A 178 14.65 25.23 46.22
CA PHE A 178 15.96 24.62 46.44
C PHE A 178 16.51 24.84 47.86
N TYR A 179 16.24 26.00 48.46
CA TYR A 179 16.69 26.33 49.82
C TYR A 179 15.94 25.52 50.91
N CYS A 180 14.64 25.27 50.72
CA CYS A 180 13.86 24.43 51.63
C CYS A 180 14.29 22.95 51.59
N ILE A 181 14.64 22.43 50.40
CA ILE A 181 15.04 21.04 50.22
C ILE A 181 16.41 20.76 50.88
N LEU A 182 17.39 21.66 50.72
CA LEU A 182 18.71 21.49 51.34
C LEU A 182 18.65 21.45 52.87
N ASN A 183 17.87 22.33 53.50
CA ASN A 183 17.70 22.32 54.97
C ASN A 183 17.02 21.05 55.49
N SER A 184 16.08 20.47 54.72
CA SER A 184 15.44 19.20 55.07
C SER A 184 16.42 18.02 55.05
N ILE A 185 17.34 18.00 54.06
CA ILE A 185 18.32 16.91 53.88
C ILE A 185 19.45 16.97 54.92
N MET A 186 19.84 18.17 55.37
CA MET A 186 20.92 18.36 56.35
C MET A 186 20.58 17.92 57.78
N VAL A 187 19.31 17.67 58.11
CA VAL A 187 18.83 17.40 59.49
C VAL A 187 18.64 15.90 59.78
N SER A 188 18.45 15.05 58.76
CA SER A 188 18.30 13.60 58.95
C SER A 188 19.60 12.83 58.68
N GLY A 189 20.28 12.40 59.75
CA GLY A 189 21.53 11.65 59.66
C GLY A 189 21.45 10.36 58.83
N ALA A 190 22.51 10.06 58.07
CA ALA A 190 22.50 9.02 57.05
C ALA A 190 22.59 7.58 57.60
N HIS A 191 21.45 6.95 57.88
CA HIS A 191 21.36 5.49 58.14
C HIS A 191 19.97 4.88 57.81
N ARG A 192 19.63 4.75 56.51
CA ARG A 192 18.64 3.78 55.96
C ARG A 192 18.52 3.89 54.43
N ALA A 193 19.31 3.10 53.70
CA ALA A 193 19.29 3.08 52.22
C ALA A 193 19.43 1.65 51.66
N PHE A 194 18.56 0.71 52.10
CA PHE A 194 18.61 -0.69 51.63
C PHE A 194 17.25 -1.40 51.50
N LEU A 195 16.11 -0.70 51.62
CA LEU A 195 14.79 -1.35 51.73
C LEU A 195 13.64 -0.75 50.88
N PHE A 196 13.91 0.19 49.97
CA PHE A 196 12.91 0.65 48.99
C PHE A 196 13.50 0.76 47.58
N GLY A 197 13.40 -0.32 46.81
CA GLY A 197 13.71 -0.32 45.40
C GLY A 197 12.49 0.11 44.56
N ILE A 198 12.44 1.39 44.17
CA ILE A 198 11.61 1.93 43.07
C ILE A 198 12.14 3.32 42.68
N SER A 199 11.89 3.76 41.44
CA SER A 199 12.11 5.14 40.94
C SER A 199 13.56 5.62 40.66
N PHE A 200 14.52 4.74 40.37
CA PHE A 200 15.77 5.17 39.71
C PHE A 200 15.52 5.76 38.30
N ASN A 201 14.46 5.31 37.63
CA ASN A 201 14.10 5.67 36.26
C ASN A 201 13.63 7.14 36.07
N ARG A 202 13.52 7.93 37.14
CA ARG A 202 13.08 9.34 37.09
C ARG A 202 14.25 10.33 37.02
N PHE A 203 15.48 9.90 37.35
CA PHE A 203 16.62 10.80 37.57
C PHE A 203 17.26 11.36 36.28
N PHE A 204 17.24 10.59 35.18
CA PHE A 204 17.91 10.96 33.92
C PHE A 204 17.09 11.83 32.95
N ARG A 205 15.89 12.28 33.33
CA ARG A 205 14.92 12.90 32.38
C ARG A 205 14.95 14.45 32.31
N THR A 206 16.05 15.10 32.72
CA THR A 206 16.17 16.58 32.72
C THR A 206 17.10 17.11 31.62
N LYS A 207 16.60 18.02 30.77
CA LYS A 207 17.32 18.53 29.59
C LYS A 207 18.59 19.35 29.88
N LYS A 208 18.81 19.84 31.11
CA LYS A 208 19.98 20.69 31.47
C LYS A 208 21.33 19.94 31.36
N LEU A 209 21.39 18.63 31.64
CA LEU A 209 22.67 17.88 31.66
C LEU A 209 23.29 17.59 30.28
N LYS A 210 22.46 17.42 29.22
CA LYS A 210 22.94 17.04 27.88
C LYS A 210 23.78 18.13 27.17
N ILE A 211 23.83 19.36 27.69
CA ILE A 211 24.52 20.50 27.07
C ILE A 211 25.92 20.72 27.68
N ILE A 212 26.15 20.31 28.93
CA ILE A 212 27.40 20.60 29.66
C ILE A 212 28.44 19.48 29.46
N LEU A 213 28.01 18.22 29.39
CA LEU A 213 28.90 17.06 29.29
C LEU A 213 29.85 17.05 28.06
N PRO A 214 29.44 17.53 26.85
CA PRO A 214 30.33 17.56 25.69
C PRO A 214 31.56 18.48 25.81
N TYR A 215 31.56 19.42 26.77
CA TYR A 215 32.64 20.40 26.95
C TYR A 215 33.68 19.98 28.02
N LEU A 216 33.49 18.85 28.70
CA LEU A 216 34.35 18.40 29.80
C LEU A 216 35.17 17.14 29.50
N PHE A 217 34.81 16.35 28.49
CA PHE A 217 35.55 15.15 28.07
C PHE A 217 35.66 15.08 26.55
N GLY A 218 36.88 15.30 26.04
CA GLY A 218 37.18 15.22 24.61
C GLY A 218 37.19 13.79 24.07
N THR A 219 36.92 13.66 22.76
CA THR A 219 37.18 12.53 21.85
C THR A 219 36.67 11.11 22.18
N ALA A 220 36.30 10.77 23.42
CA ALA A 220 35.86 9.42 23.80
C ALA A 220 34.39 9.09 23.44
N THR A 221 33.56 10.10 23.16
CA THR A 221 32.11 9.97 22.98
C THR A 221 31.69 9.46 21.60
N ALA A 222 32.47 9.69 20.56
CA ALA A 222 32.15 9.23 19.19
C ALA A 222 32.20 7.70 19.05
N LEU A 223 33.18 7.06 19.69
CA LEU A 223 33.32 5.59 19.74
C LEU A 223 32.31 4.94 20.68
N THR A 224 32.04 5.53 21.85
CA THR A 224 31.09 4.95 22.81
C THR A 224 29.63 5.08 22.37
N TYR A 225 29.26 6.09 21.57
CA TYR A 225 27.89 6.22 21.07
C TYR A 225 27.53 5.13 20.03
N THR A 226 28.43 4.81 19.10
CA THR A 226 28.26 3.68 18.18
C THR A 226 28.30 2.34 18.92
N TYR A 227 29.27 2.16 19.84
CA TYR A 227 29.38 0.93 20.64
C TYR A 227 28.15 0.69 21.53
N HIS A 228 27.53 1.74 22.08
CA HIS A 228 26.29 1.60 22.85
C HIS A 228 25.04 1.32 22.00
N ARG A 229 24.90 1.90 20.80
CA ARG A 229 23.80 1.49 19.90
C ARG A 229 23.94 0.01 19.53
N GLN A 230 25.16 -0.43 19.23
CA GLN A 230 25.45 -1.81 18.82
C GLN A 230 25.36 -2.83 19.97
N THR A 231 25.60 -2.43 21.23
CA THR A 231 25.40 -3.30 22.41
C THR A 231 23.95 -3.34 22.91
N PHE A 232 23.16 -2.28 22.73
CA PHE A 232 21.71 -2.34 23.01
C PHE A 232 20.96 -3.18 21.98
N VAL A 233 21.28 -3.05 20.69
CA VAL A 233 20.66 -3.87 19.63
C VAL A 233 21.04 -5.34 19.76
N THR A 234 22.29 -5.68 20.10
CA THR A 234 22.66 -7.09 20.35
C THR A 234 21.98 -7.69 21.59
N HIS A 235 21.72 -6.91 22.65
CA HIS A 235 20.90 -7.38 23.78
C HIS A 235 19.43 -7.53 23.40
N ALA A 236 18.88 -6.68 22.52
CA ALA A 236 17.54 -6.89 21.97
C ALA A 236 17.47 -8.22 21.16
N SER A 237 18.51 -8.52 20.38
CA SER A 237 18.61 -9.79 19.62
C SER A 237 18.85 -11.04 20.49
N MET A 238 19.19 -10.87 21.78
CA MET A 238 19.33 -11.96 22.77
C MET A 238 18.17 -12.02 23.78
N LEU A 239 17.20 -11.09 23.72
CA LEU A 239 15.90 -11.35 24.31
C LEU A 239 15.18 -12.35 23.41
N ASP A 240 15.27 -13.62 23.79
CA ASP A 240 14.39 -14.68 23.31
C ASP A 240 12.95 -14.37 23.75
N PHE A 241 12.32 -13.43 23.03
CA PHE A 241 10.87 -13.29 22.94
C PHE A 241 10.33 -14.53 22.21
N GLY A 242 10.48 -15.69 22.87
CA GLY A 242 9.93 -16.95 22.45
C GLY A 242 8.45 -16.74 22.21
N MET A 243 8.05 -16.76 20.94
CA MET A 243 6.75 -16.29 20.48
C MET A 243 5.67 -17.29 20.86
N ASN A 244 5.32 -17.28 22.14
CA ASN A 244 4.36 -18.17 22.75
C ASN A 244 2.92 -17.65 22.55
N THR A 245 2.63 -17.18 21.33
CA THR A 245 1.28 -17.11 20.75
C THR A 245 0.62 -18.50 20.73
N ASP A 246 1.43 -19.57 20.79
CA ASP A 246 1.02 -20.95 21.02
C ASP A 246 0.61 -21.27 22.47
N ALA A 247 0.79 -20.37 23.45
CA ALA A 247 0.37 -20.55 24.86
C ALA A 247 -1.16 -20.40 25.05
N ASN A 248 -1.90 -21.26 24.35
CA ASN A 248 -3.34 -21.28 24.20
C ASN A 248 -3.92 -20.05 23.47
N ASP A 249 -5.05 -20.27 22.79
CA ASP A 249 -5.80 -19.22 22.08
C ASP A 249 -6.62 -18.33 23.04
N ILE A 250 -6.05 -18.07 24.23
CA ILE A 250 -6.65 -17.25 25.29
C ILE A 250 -6.70 -15.79 24.87
N TYR A 251 -7.85 -15.16 25.11
CA TYR A 251 -8.05 -13.72 24.98
C TYR A 251 -7.10 -12.96 25.92
N ASP A 252 -6.21 -12.14 25.35
CA ASP A 252 -5.39 -11.19 26.12
C ASP A 252 -5.34 -9.83 25.39
N SER A 253 -6.02 -8.84 25.96
CA SER A 253 -6.06 -7.48 25.42
C SER A 253 -4.76 -6.69 25.59
N ALA A 254 -3.79 -7.16 26.37
CA ALA A 254 -2.44 -6.57 26.41
C ALA A 254 -1.60 -6.91 25.16
N LEU A 255 -2.03 -7.91 24.38
CA LEU A 255 -1.38 -8.36 23.15
C LEU A 255 -2.17 -7.97 21.88
N PHE A 256 -2.99 -6.93 21.96
CA PHE A 256 -3.78 -6.38 20.85
C PHE A 256 -3.41 -4.90 20.61
N ILE A 257 -3.51 -4.42 19.35
CA ILE A 257 -3.21 -3.01 19.01
C ILE A 257 -4.42 -2.10 19.25
N ALA A 258 -5.62 -2.61 19.02
CA ALA A 258 -6.91 -1.97 19.30
C ALA A 258 -7.93 -3.05 19.67
N ASP A 259 -9.13 -2.65 20.09
CA ASP A 259 -10.19 -3.59 20.47
C ASP A 259 -10.56 -4.55 19.31
N PRO A 260 -10.90 -5.82 19.60
CA PRO A 260 -11.29 -6.81 18.59
C PRO A 260 -12.42 -6.34 17.67
N VAL A 261 -12.56 -7.00 16.51
CA VAL A 261 -13.64 -6.71 15.55
C VAL A 261 -14.95 -7.28 16.08
N THR A 262 -14.92 -8.54 16.54
CA THR A 262 -16.05 -9.20 17.21
C THR A 262 -16.19 -8.70 18.65
N ASP A 263 -17.41 -8.66 19.19
CA ASP A 263 -17.62 -8.26 20.59
C ASP A 263 -16.83 -9.13 21.58
N LYS A 264 -16.24 -8.49 22.60
CA LYS A 264 -15.40 -9.14 23.61
C LYS A 264 -16.14 -10.24 24.38
N THR A 265 -17.41 -10.03 24.73
CA THR A 265 -18.20 -11.03 25.46
C THR A 265 -18.50 -12.24 24.58
N LEU A 266 -18.74 -12.02 23.28
CA LEU A 266 -18.96 -13.08 22.31
C LEU A 266 -17.68 -13.89 22.06
N LEU A 267 -16.53 -13.22 21.90
CA LEU A 267 -15.21 -13.88 21.77
C LEU A 267 -14.88 -14.75 23.00
N GLN A 268 -15.12 -14.25 24.20
CA GLN A 268 -14.87 -14.99 25.45
C GLN A 268 -15.85 -16.16 25.62
N LYS A 269 -17.14 -15.96 25.35
CA LYS A 269 -18.17 -17.01 25.39
C LYS A 269 -17.90 -18.13 24.37
N ASN A 270 -17.54 -17.77 23.15
CA ASN A 270 -17.27 -18.70 22.05
C ASN A 270 -15.77 -19.03 21.92
N SER A 271 -15.00 -18.94 23.00
CA SER A 271 -13.52 -19.03 23.00
C SER A 271 -12.94 -20.36 22.48
N GLN A 272 -13.74 -21.42 22.41
CA GLN A 272 -13.34 -22.71 21.81
C GLN A 272 -13.61 -22.79 20.28
N SER A 273 -14.39 -21.86 19.72
CA SER A 273 -14.71 -21.84 18.28
C SER A 273 -13.52 -21.43 17.42
N TYR A 274 -13.38 -22.01 16.23
CA TYR A 274 -12.32 -21.62 15.30
C TYR A 274 -12.43 -20.16 14.84
N GLN A 275 -13.65 -19.61 14.78
CA GLN A 275 -13.88 -18.17 14.58
C GLN A 275 -13.12 -17.31 15.61
N SER A 276 -13.43 -17.48 16.91
CA SER A 276 -12.79 -16.71 17.99
C SER A 276 -11.29 -16.97 18.11
N ARG A 277 -10.88 -18.24 17.98
CA ARG A 277 -9.46 -18.64 18.09
C ARG A 277 -8.63 -18.06 16.95
N MET A 278 -9.17 -18.02 15.73
CA MET A 278 -8.52 -17.37 14.60
C MET A 278 -8.42 -15.85 14.79
N GLU A 279 -9.47 -15.17 15.24
CA GLU A 279 -9.43 -13.73 15.51
C GLU A 279 -8.38 -13.38 16.58
N ILE A 280 -8.37 -14.10 17.71
CA ILE A 280 -7.37 -13.92 18.78
C ILE A 280 -5.95 -14.16 18.24
N PHE A 281 -5.74 -15.20 17.42
CA PHE A 281 -4.44 -15.49 16.82
C PHE A 281 -3.97 -14.36 15.89
N ILE A 282 -4.78 -13.92 14.93
CA ILE A 282 -4.37 -12.88 13.98
C ILE A 282 -4.14 -11.52 14.67
N MET A 283 -4.90 -11.21 15.71
CA MET A 283 -4.68 -10.00 16.52
C MET A 283 -3.36 -10.04 17.29
N LYS A 284 -3.02 -11.17 17.94
CA LYS A 284 -1.70 -11.34 18.59
C LYS A 284 -0.56 -11.23 17.57
N LEU A 285 -0.69 -11.87 16.41
CA LEU A 285 0.34 -11.82 15.36
C LEU A 285 0.50 -10.40 14.79
N GLN A 286 -0.60 -9.67 14.58
CA GLN A 286 -0.58 -8.26 14.18
C GLN A 286 0.16 -7.39 15.22
N TYR A 287 -0.18 -7.53 16.50
CA TYR A 287 0.46 -6.82 17.61
C TYR A 287 1.96 -7.08 17.67
N HIS A 288 2.37 -8.34 17.74
CA HIS A 288 3.78 -8.69 17.84
C HIS A 288 4.58 -8.21 16.63
N LEU A 289 4.05 -8.35 15.41
CA LEU A 289 4.74 -7.88 14.21
C LEU A 289 4.87 -6.35 14.18
N CYS A 290 3.81 -5.60 14.45
CA CYS A 290 3.89 -4.14 14.45
C CYS A 290 4.88 -3.64 15.52
N ARG A 291 4.83 -4.20 16.74
CA ARG A 291 5.75 -3.83 17.82
C ARG A 291 7.20 -4.19 17.52
N GLN A 292 7.47 -5.32 16.87
CA GLN A 292 8.82 -5.68 16.44
C GLN A 292 9.32 -4.76 15.31
N LEU A 293 8.50 -4.43 14.32
CA LEU A 293 8.87 -3.51 13.24
C LEU A 293 9.13 -2.08 13.76
N GLU A 294 8.35 -1.62 14.75
CA GLU A 294 8.59 -0.34 15.43
C GLU A 294 9.93 -0.25 16.17
N THR A 295 10.60 -1.37 16.51
CA THR A 295 11.95 -1.33 17.14
C THR A 295 13.06 -0.87 16.18
N TYR A 296 12.82 -0.93 14.87
CA TYR A 296 13.78 -0.51 13.83
C TYR A 296 13.67 0.97 13.44
N GLU A 297 12.64 1.67 13.90
CA GLU A 297 12.32 3.04 13.51
C GLU A 297 12.81 4.05 14.55
N ASP A 298 13.40 5.16 14.11
CA ASP A 298 13.88 6.22 15.00
C ASP A 298 12.78 7.27 15.28
N GLY A 299 12.58 7.62 16.56
CA GLY A 299 11.68 8.70 16.99
C GLY A 299 10.27 8.25 17.36
N GLU A 300 9.25 9.00 16.95
CA GLU A 300 7.82 8.75 17.23
C GLU A 300 7.09 8.15 16.00
N LYS A 301 7.84 7.44 15.14
CA LYS A 301 7.29 6.77 13.94
C LYS A 301 6.63 5.45 14.34
N HIS A 302 5.31 5.46 14.41
CA HIS A 302 4.48 4.33 14.82
C HIS A 302 3.49 3.93 13.73
N PHE A 303 2.90 2.73 13.83
CA PHE A 303 1.80 2.35 12.95
C PHE A 303 0.58 3.24 13.22
N GLN A 304 0.05 3.89 12.18
CA GLN A 304 -1.30 4.46 12.21
C GLN A 304 -2.31 3.31 12.25
N VAL A 305 -3.18 3.32 13.25
CA VAL A 305 -4.18 2.27 13.49
C VAL A 305 -5.56 2.78 13.09
N ASP A 306 -6.22 2.10 12.16
CA ASP A 306 -7.63 2.32 11.82
C ASP A 306 -8.45 1.06 12.08
N ARG A 307 -9.38 1.12 13.05
CA ARG A 307 -10.36 0.07 13.35
C ARG A 307 -11.70 0.46 12.74
N TRP A 308 -12.15 -0.33 11.76
CA TRP A 308 -13.35 -0.06 10.96
C TRP A 308 -14.32 -1.25 10.96
N LEU A 309 -15.59 -0.98 10.67
CA LEU A 309 -16.69 -1.95 10.61
C LEU A 309 -17.41 -1.86 9.27
N ARG A 310 -18.07 -2.96 8.84
CA ARG A 310 -18.93 -3.02 7.65
C ARG A 310 -20.40 -2.99 8.05
N GLN A 311 -21.23 -2.33 7.24
CA GLN A 311 -22.70 -2.40 7.38
C GLN A 311 -23.24 -3.82 7.11
N GLU A 312 -22.53 -4.61 6.31
CA GLU A 312 -22.91 -5.98 5.91
C GLU A 312 -22.53 -7.05 6.95
N GLY A 313 -21.69 -6.70 7.93
CA GLY A 313 -21.18 -7.60 8.97
C GLY A 313 -19.64 -7.61 9.07
N GLY A 314 -19.14 -7.68 10.31
CA GLY A 314 -17.71 -7.67 10.61
C GLY A 314 -17.01 -6.33 10.35
N GLY A 315 -15.71 -6.39 10.05
CA GLY A 315 -14.82 -5.24 9.95
C GLY A 315 -13.34 -5.63 9.87
N GLY A 316 -12.47 -4.76 10.38
CA GLY A 316 -11.03 -5.01 10.42
C GLY A 316 -10.24 -3.98 11.23
N ILE A 317 -8.96 -4.26 11.41
CA ILE A 317 -7.98 -3.33 11.98
C ILE A 317 -6.84 -3.23 10.97
N SER A 318 -6.68 -2.05 10.37
CA SER A 318 -5.61 -1.76 9.42
C SER A 318 -4.53 -0.93 10.10
N CYS A 319 -3.36 -1.53 10.28
CA CYS A 319 -2.19 -0.86 10.83
C CYS A 319 -1.24 -0.52 9.69
N VAL A 320 -0.97 0.76 9.44
CA VAL A 320 -0.10 1.23 8.37
C VAL A 320 0.98 2.17 8.91
N LEU A 321 2.24 1.85 8.64
CA LEU A 321 3.39 2.72 8.83
C LEU A 321 3.86 3.20 7.46
N GLN A 322 4.09 4.51 7.32
CA GLN A 322 4.51 5.13 6.06
C GLN A 322 5.59 6.18 6.32
N ASP A 323 6.54 6.29 5.39
CA ASP A 323 7.73 7.13 5.47
C ASP A 323 8.67 6.81 6.66
N GLY A 324 8.68 5.55 7.10
CA GLY A 324 9.68 5.01 8.02
C GLY A 324 11.10 5.09 7.47
N ASP A 325 12.09 5.28 8.33
CA ASP A 325 13.51 5.33 7.95
C ASP A 325 14.00 3.95 7.47
N VAL A 326 13.47 2.87 8.07
CA VAL A 326 13.73 1.49 7.64
C VAL A 326 12.61 0.99 6.73
N PHE A 327 11.35 1.22 7.09
CA PHE A 327 10.17 0.78 6.35
C PHE A 327 9.44 1.95 5.68
N GLU A 328 9.78 2.21 4.42
CA GLU A 328 9.18 3.30 3.63
C GLU A 328 7.65 3.16 3.50
N LYS A 329 7.14 1.92 3.44
CA LYS A 329 5.74 1.60 3.72
C LYS A 329 5.64 0.18 4.25
N ALA A 330 4.94 0.00 5.36
CA ALA A 330 4.57 -1.31 5.89
C ALA A 330 3.09 -1.28 6.29
N GLY A 331 2.35 -2.34 6.00
CA GLY A 331 1.00 -2.49 6.51
C GLY A 331 0.73 -3.90 6.96
N VAL A 332 0.08 -4.03 8.10
CA VAL A 332 -0.29 -5.29 8.75
C VAL A 332 -1.78 -5.22 9.05
N ASN A 333 -2.59 -5.69 8.11
CA ASN A 333 -4.05 -5.57 8.16
C ASN A 333 -4.67 -6.89 8.61
N ILE A 334 -5.60 -6.83 9.57
CA ILE A 334 -6.53 -7.93 9.83
C ILE A 334 -7.93 -7.57 9.34
N SER A 335 -8.71 -8.59 9.00
CA SER A 335 -10.14 -8.46 8.73
C SER A 335 -10.87 -9.67 9.27
N VAL A 336 -12.06 -9.44 9.82
CA VAL A 336 -12.98 -10.46 10.32
C VAL A 336 -14.35 -10.09 9.77
N VAL A 337 -14.81 -10.84 8.78
CA VAL A 337 -16.02 -10.56 8.01
C VAL A 337 -16.97 -11.73 8.18
N HIS A 338 -18.25 -11.42 8.40
CA HIS A 338 -19.32 -12.42 8.44
C HIS A 338 -20.53 -11.87 7.70
N GLY A 339 -21.40 -12.73 7.19
CA GLY A 339 -22.62 -12.32 6.50
C GLY A 339 -23.13 -13.41 5.57
N LYS A 340 -23.89 -13.00 4.54
CA LYS A 340 -24.43 -13.92 3.53
C LYS A 340 -23.64 -13.86 2.23
N LEU A 341 -23.21 -15.03 1.75
CA LEU A 341 -22.44 -15.18 0.52
C LEU A 341 -23.41 -15.22 -0.69
N PRO A 342 -23.21 -14.39 -1.73
CA PRO A 342 -24.10 -14.39 -2.89
C PRO A 342 -23.94 -15.67 -3.73
N VAL A 343 -25.03 -16.11 -4.37
CA VAL A 343 -25.09 -17.37 -5.16
C VAL A 343 -23.95 -17.47 -6.18
N GLN A 344 -23.60 -16.37 -6.87
CA GLN A 344 -22.49 -16.32 -7.84
C GLN A 344 -21.12 -16.68 -7.24
N ALA A 345 -20.89 -16.42 -5.95
CA ALA A 345 -19.66 -16.82 -5.26
C ALA A 345 -19.70 -18.29 -4.82
N ILE A 346 -20.89 -18.80 -4.47
CA ILE A 346 -21.12 -20.24 -4.22
C ILE A 346 -20.90 -21.04 -5.50
N GLU A 347 -21.35 -20.55 -6.66
CA GLU A 347 -21.07 -21.13 -7.99
C GLU A 347 -19.58 -21.15 -8.32
N GLN A 348 -18.85 -20.06 -8.04
CA GLN A 348 -17.39 -20.02 -8.21
C GLN A 348 -16.68 -21.02 -7.30
N MET A 349 -17.13 -21.20 -6.05
CA MET A 349 -16.62 -22.25 -5.15
C MET A 349 -16.94 -23.67 -5.69
N ARG A 350 -18.14 -23.89 -6.26
CA ARG A 350 -18.48 -25.15 -6.95
C ARG A 350 -17.56 -25.47 -8.12
N SER A 351 -17.21 -24.48 -8.94
CA SER A 351 -16.26 -24.68 -10.05
C SER A 351 -14.83 -25.03 -9.59
N ARG A 352 -14.48 -24.79 -8.32
CA ARG A 352 -13.24 -25.25 -7.68
C ARG A 352 -13.32 -26.67 -7.09
N GLY A 353 -14.50 -27.30 -7.13
CA GLY A 353 -14.73 -28.67 -6.62
C GLY A 353 -15.42 -28.73 -5.25
N HIS A 354 -15.74 -27.60 -4.61
CA HIS A 354 -16.52 -27.58 -3.37
C HIS A 354 -17.97 -28.01 -3.64
N GLN A 355 -18.56 -28.81 -2.75
CA GLN A 355 -19.91 -29.36 -2.92
C GLN A 355 -20.83 -28.82 -1.83
N PHE A 356 -21.89 -28.13 -2.23
CA PHE A 356 -22.92 -27.56 -1.35
C PHE A 356 -24.30 -27.97 -1.85
N ILE A 357 -25.21 -28.29 -0.93
CA ILE A 357 -26.61 -28.68 -1.15
C ILE A 357 -27.43 -27.48 -1.65
N ALA A 358 -27.31 -26.31 -0.99
CA ALA A 358 -28.11 -25.13 -1.32
C ALA A 358 -27.75 -24.55 -2.69
N ARG A 359 -28.57 -24.82 -3.71
CA ARG A 359 -28.28 -24.43 -5.10
C ARG A 359 -28.33 -22.92 -5.31
N ASP A 360 -29.49 -22.33 -5.03
CA ASP A 360 -29.88 -20.99 -5.47
C ASP A 360 -30.16 -20.03 -4.29
N LEU A 361 -29.65 -20.36 -3.10
CA LEU A 361 -29.85 -19.60 -1.87
C LEU A 361 -28.52 -19.05 -1.33
N PRO A 362 -28.51 -17.85 -0.71
CA PRO A 362 -27.32 -17.31 -0.07
C PRO A 362 -27.04 -17.99 1.27
N LEU A 363 -25.82 -18.50 1.43
CA LEU A 363 -25.37 -19.22 2.63
C LEU A 363 -24.66 -18.27 3.61
N ASP A 364 -24.74 -18.56 4.90
CA ASP A 364 -24.03 -17.79 5.93
C ASP A 364 -22.54 -18.19 5.95
N PHE A 365 -21.65 -17.19 5.98
CA PHE A 365 -20.20 -17.39 5.97
C PHE A 365 -19.48 -16.54 7.01
N PHE A 366 -18.28 -16.97 7.38
CA PHE A 366 -17.31 -16.24 8.18
C PHE A 366 -15.92 -16.35 7.53
N ALA A 367 -15.20 -15.23 7.48
CA ALA A 367 -13.86 -15.14 6.92
C ALA A 367 -12.99 -14.25 7.82
N ALA A 368 -11.93 -14.82 8.41
CA ALA A 368 -10.98 -14.09 9.24
C ALA A 368 -9.55 -14.29 8.74
N GLY A 369 -8.75 -13.23 8.73
CA GLY A 369 -7.35 -13.34 8.32
C GLY A 369 -6.51 -12.08 8.49
N ILE A 370 -5.20 -12.31 8.50
CA ILE A 370 -4.14 -11.29 8.46
C ILE A 370 -3.54 -11.23 7.06
N SER A 371 -3.30 -10.03 6.54
CA SER A 371 -2.53 -9.80 5.30
C SER A 371 -1.56 -8.64 5.53
N SER A 372 -0.31 -8.85 5.14
CA SER A 372 0.77 -7.91 5.41
C SER A 372 1.68 -7.78 4.20
N VAL A 373 2.09 -6.54 3.90
CA VAL A 373 3.14 -6.23 2.94
C VAL A 373 4.07 -5.21 3.57
N ILE A 374 5.37 -5.49 3.51
CA ILE A 374 6.42 -4.65 4.08
C ILE A 374 7.39 -4.29 2.95
N HIS A 375 7.53 -2.99 2.67
CA HIS A 375 8.45 -2.43 1.68
C HIS A 375 9.54 -1.62 2.40
N PRO A 376 10.72 -2.22 2.67
CA PRO A 376 11.85 -1.49 3.20
C PRO A 376 12.32 -0.37 2.27
N ARG A 377 12.87 0.69 2.86
CA ARG A 377 13.50 1.80 2.15
C ARG A 377 14.80 1.37 1.49
N ASN A 378 15.62 0.57 2.19
CA ASN A 378 16.92 0.11 1.72
C ASN A 378 16.81 -0.99 0.63
N PRO A 379 17.45 -0.86 -0.56
CA PRO A 379 17.49 -1.89 -1.60
C PRO A 379 18.09 -3.24 -1.17
N TYR A 380 18.86 -3.29 -0.09
CA TYR A 380 19.41 -4.55 0.43
C TYR A 380 18.47 -5.34 1.33
N VAL A 381 17.37 -4.74 1.80
CA VAL A 381 16.35 -5.47 2.59
C VAL A 381 15.20 -5.86 1.65
N PRO A 382 14.83 -7.16 1.56
CA PRO A 382 13.74 -7.60 0.68
C PRO A 382 12.37 -7.07 1.11
N THR A 383 11.47 -6.87 0.14
CA THR A 383 10.03 -6.83 0.42
C THR A 383 9.59 -8.21 0.90
N VAL A 384 8.71 -8.29 1.90
CA VAL A 384 8.02 -9.53 2.27
C VAL A 384 6.51 -9.32 2.18
N HIS A 385 5.80 -10.37 1.78
CA HIS A 385 4.36 -10.49 1.92
C HIS A 385 4.02 -11.75 2.69
N PHE A 386 2.96 -11.68 3.49
CA PHE A 386 2.28 -12.88 3.97
C PHE A 386 0.78 -12.67 4.10
N ASN A 387 0.06 -13.78 4.05
CA ASN A 387 -1.35 -13.86 4.39
C ASN A 387 -1.63 -15.15 5.13
N TYR A 388 -2.45 -15.11 6.17
CA TYR A 388 -3.00 -16.29 6.83
C TYR A 388 -4.48 -16.06 7.08
N ARG A 389 -5.32 -16.93 6.52
CA ARG A 389 -6.78 -16.78 6.47
C ARG A 389 -7.48 -18.10 6.78
N TYR A 390 -8.68 -17.96 7.31
CA TYR A 390 -9.65 -18.99 7.59
C TYR A 390 -10.96 -18.60 6.93
N PHE A 391 -11.65 -19.56 6.35
CA PHE A 391 -12.99 -19.41 5.80
C PHE A 391 -13.85 -20.56 6.29
N GLU A 392 -15.07 -20.25 6.71
CA GLU A 392 -16.13 -21.23 6.95
C GLU A 392 -17.46 -20.74 6.36
N LEU A 393 -18.31 -21.70 6.00
CA LEU A 393 -19.63 -21.48 5.43
C LEU A 393 -20.57 -22.60 5.89
N ILE A 394 -21.79 -22.22 6.25
CA ILE A 394 -22.82 -23.12 6.79
C ILE A 394 -23.85 -23.38 5.69
N ASP A 395 -24.05 -24.64 5.33
CA ASP A 395 -25.05 -25.07 4.35
C ASP A 395 -26.45 -25.25 4.99
N ILE A 396 -27.49 -25.42 4.19
CA ILE A 396 -28.90 -25.44 4.64
C ILE A 396 -29.28 -26.62 5.54
N ASP A 397 -28.45 -27.66 5.62
CA ASP A 397 -28.59 -28.78 6.56
C ASP A 397 -27.87 -28.55 7.90
N GLY A 398 -27.15 -27.43 8.04
CA GLY A 398 -26.30 -27.10 9.19
C GLY A 398 -24.89 -27.69 9.12
N SER A 399 -24.49 -28.31 8.00
CA SER A 399 -23.11 -28.74 7.79
C SER A 399 -22.16 -27.54 7.62
N VAL A 400 -20.96 -27.64 8.17
CA VAL A 400 -19.96 -26.56 8.16
C VAL A 400 -18.81 -26.93 7.23
N HIS A 401 -18.75 -26.25 6.09
CA HIS A 401 -17.63 -26.32 5.16
C HIS A 401 -16.59 -25.30 5.59
N TRP A 402 -15.33 -25.71 5.72
CA TRP A 402 -14.25 -24.83 6.14
C TRP A 402 -12.95 -25.16 5.42
N TRP A 403 -12.06 -24.17 5.33
CA TRP A 403 -10.68 -24.35 4.92
C TRP A 403 -9.78 -23.22 5.44
N TYR A 404 -8.50 -23.52 5.52
CA TYR A 404 -7.45 -22.51 5.75
C TYR A 404 -6.72 -22.19 4.45
N GLY A 405 -6.10 -21.03 4.40
CA GLY A 405 -5.25 -20.62 3.29
C GLY A 405 -4.19 -19.64 3.77
N GLY A 406 -3.12 -19.51 3.01
CA GLY A 406 -2.08 -18.57 3.37
C GLY A 406 -0.76 -18.77 2.64
N GLY A 407 0.27 -18.15 3.17
CA GLY A 407 1.61 -18.17 2.60
C GLY A 407 2.45 -16.99 3.09
N THR A 408 3.76 -17.12 2.92
CA THR A 408 4.75 -16.06 3.14
C THR A 408 5.75 -16.15 1.99
N ASP A 409 6.00 -15.04 1.28
CA ASP A 409 6.91 -14.95 0.13
C ASP A 409 7.84 -13.73 0.18
N LEU A 410 9.04 -13.89 -0.37
CA LEU A 410 10.13 -12.93 -0.29
C LEU A 410 10.45 -12.33 -1.67
N THR A 411 10.43 -11.00 -1.76
CA THR A 411 10.75 -10.24 -2.98
C THR A 411 12.01 -9.37 -2.76
N PRO A 412 13.21 -9.94 -2.97
CA PRO A 412 14.46 -9.17 -2.93
C PRO A 412 14.64 -8.26 -4.15
N TYR A 413 15.49 -7.25 -3.98
CA TYR A 413 15.92 -6.35 -5.06
C TYR A 413 17.34 -6.64 -5.53
N TYR A 414 18.21 -7.09 -4.61
CA TYR A 414 19.52 -7.68 -4.86
C TYR A 414 19.58 -9.08 -4.26
N LEU A 415 20.29 -10.01 -4.92
CA LEU A 415 20.32 -11.41 -4.51
C LEU A 415 21.38 -11.66 -3.43
N ASP A 416 20.93 -11.93 -2.20
CA ASP A 416 21.74 -12.57 -1.17
C ASP A 416 21.25 -14.02 -0.98
N GLU A 417 22.10 -14.99 -1.34
CA GLU A 417 21.74 -16.41 -1.23
C GLU A 417 21.58 -16.89 0.22
N SER A 418 22.31 -16.29 1.17
CA SER A 418 22.21 -16.68 2.58
C SER A 418 20.90 -16.22 3.19
N ASP A 419 20.38 -15.07 2.78
CA ASP A 419 19.07 -14.56 3.19
C ASP A 419 17.94 -15.42 2.62
N CYS A 420 18.03 -15.78 1.34
CA CYS A 420 17.07 -16.69 0.70
C CYS A 420 17.09 -18.08 1.37
N LYS A 421 18.28 -18.61 1.70
CA LYS A 421 18.45 -19.87 2.43
C LYS A 421 17.89 -19.82 3.84
N HIS A 422 18.14 -18.75 4.60
CA HIS A 422 17.59 -18.57 5.95
C HIS A 422 16.05 -18.55 5.96
N PHE A 423 15.47 -17.76 5.05
CA PHE A 423 14.03 -17.64 4.89
C PHE A 423 13.37 -18.99 4.56
N HIS A 424 13.82 -19.65 3.48
CA HIS A 424 13.27 -20.94 3.04
C HIS A 424 13.54 -22.06 4.06
N LEU A 425 14.70 -22.08 4.74
CA LEU A 425 14.98 -23.06 5.79
C LEU A 425 14.05 -22.88 6.99
N THR A 426 13.70 -21.64 7.35
CA THR A 426 12.77 -21.35 8.45
C THR A 426 11.36 -21.81 8.10
N LEU A 427 10.89 -21.53 6.87
CA LEU A 427 9.61 -22.05 6.38
C LEU A 427 9.59 -23.59 6.30
N LYS A 428 10.66 -24.22 5.79
CA LYS A 428 10.78 -25.68 5.72
C LYS A 428 10.76 -26.31 7.11
N LYS A 429 11.53 -25.80 8.07
CA LYS A 429 11.53 -26.27 9.48
C LYS A 429 10.17 -26.15 10.15
N THR A 430 9.33 -25.21 9.72
CA THR A 430 7.93 -25.11 10.17
C THR A 430 7.08 -26.20 9.52
N CYS A 431 7.11 -26.34 8.20
CA CYS A 431 6.35 -27.38 7.49
C CYS A 431 6.71 -28.81 7.98
N ASP A 432 8.00 -29.13 8.09
CA ASP A 432 8.53 -30.45 8.47
C ASP A 432 8.04 -30.95 9.85
N LYS A 433 7.58 -30.05 10.73
CA LYS A 433 6.97 -30.40 12.03
C LYS A 433 5.56 -30.99 11.91
N HIS A 434 4.83 -30.67 10.84
CA HIS A 434 3.47 -31.11 10.60
C HIS A 434 3.44 -32.20 9.52
N ASP A 435 4.08 -31.95 8.37
CA ASP A 435 4.19 -32.89 7.27
C ASP A 435 5.39 -32.53 6.38
N LYS A 436 6.29 -33.51 6.15
CA LYS A 436 7.54 -33.32 5.38
C LYS A 436 7.29 -33.07 3.88
N THR A 437 6.08 -33.32 3.38
CA THR A 437 5.69 -33.02 1.99
C THR A 437 5.24 -31.58 1.79
N TYR A 438 4.77 -30.91 2.85
CA TYR A 438 4.14 -29.58 2.77
C TYR A 438 5.07 -28.51 2.19
N TYR A 439 6.33 -28.46 2.61
CA TYR A 439 7.26 -27.46 2.06
C TYR A 439 7.40 -27.60 0.54
N ASN A 440 7.64 -28.82 0.02
CA ASN A 440 7.77 -29.03 -1.42
C ASN A 440 6.47 -28.71 -2.19
N LYS A 441 5.30 -29.12 -1.65
CA LYS A 441 3.96 -28.83 -2.21
C LYS A 441 3.73 -27.31 -2.30
N PHE A 442 3.92 -26.60 -1.20
CA PHE A 442 3.59 -25.19 -1.06
C PHE A 442 4.65 -24.23 -1.62
N LYS A 443 5.92 -24.64 -1.68
CA LYS A 443 6.99 -23.90 -2.36
C LYS A 443 6.77 -23.90 -3.86
N LYS A 444 6.50 -25.07 -4.47
CA LYS A 444 6.18 -25.12 -5.90
C LYS A 444 4.92 -24.30 -6.23
N TRP A 445 3.88 -24.38 -5.40
CA TRP A 445 2.67 -23.57 -5.58
C TRP A 445 2.95 -22.06 -5.47
N CYS A 446 3.90 -21.65 -4.63
CA CYS A 446 4.37 -20.26 -4.53
C CYS A 446 5.07 -19.80 -5.82
N ASP A 447 5.98 -20.61 -6.36
CA ASP A 447 6.71 -20.33 -7.61
C ASP A 447 5.79 -20.31 -8.86
N ASP A 448 4.69 -21.06 -8.82
CA ASP A 448 3.64 -21.07 -9.84
C ASP A 448 2.70 -19.85 -9.71
N TYR A 449 2.24 -19.54 -8.49
CA TYR A 449 1.24 -18.49 -8.25
C TYR A 449 1.78 -17.07 -8.48
N PHE A 450 3.02 -16.79 -8.03
CA PHE A 450 3.62 -15.46 -8.15
C PHE A 450 4.34 -15.22 -9.50
N ASN A 451 3.97 -15.95 -10.56
CA ASN A 451 4.52 -15.82 -11.90
C ASN A 451 3.92 -14.63 -12.68
N ILE A 452 4.76 -13.68 -13.12
CA ILE A 452 4.35 -12.59 -14.02
C ILE A 452 4.53 -13.07 -15.47
N SER A 453 3.53 -13.78 -15.98
CA SER A 453 3.56 -14.45 -17.30
C SER A 453 4.00 -13.53 -18.46
N TYR A 454 3.51 -12.29 -18.48
CA TYR A 454 3.85 -11.27 -19.49
C TYR A 454 5.21 -10.58 -19.30
N ARG A 455 6.05 -11.07 -18.38
CA ARG A 455 7.45 -10.65 -18.16
C ARG A 455 8.43 -11.80 -18.41
N ASP A 456 8.20 -12.55 -19.49
CA ASP A 456 8.93 -13.77 -19.84
C ASP A 456 8.90 -14.84 -18.72
N ASN A 457 7.76 -14.94 -18.02
CA ASN A 457 7.58 -15.76 -16.81
C ASN A 457 8.54 -15.44 -15.65
N GLU A 458 8.89 -14.17 -15.46
CA GLU A 458 9.59 -13.70 -14.26
C GLU A 458 8.65 -13.76 -13.04
N ARG A 459 9.08 -14.43 -11.96
CA ARG A 459 8.34 -14.46 -10.68
C ARG A 459 8.52 -13.15 -9.92
N ARG A 460 7.52 -12.77 -9.12
CA ARG A 460 7.51 -11.53 -8.31
C ARG A 460 8.76 -11.43 -7.42
N GLY A 461 9.13 -12.55 -6.79
CA GLY A 461 10.25 -12.71 -5.87
C GLY A 461 10.80 -14.15 -5.88
N VAL A 462 11.60 -14.51 -4.88
CA VAL A 462 12.29 -15.83 -4.76
C VAL A 462 11.42 -16.93 -4.15
N GLY A 463 10.10 -16.78 -4.23
CA GLY A 463 9.12 -17.70 -3.68
C GLY A 463 9.04 -17.67 -2.15
N GLY A 464 8.61 -18.79 -1.58
CA GLY A 464 8.36 -19.00 -0.15
C GLY A 464 7.46 -20.21 0.03
N ILE A 465 6.33 -20.05 0.72
CA ILE A 465 5.23 -21.04 0.72
C ILE A 465 3.89 -20.39 0.36
N PHE A 466 3.04 -21.10 -0.37
CA PHE A 466 1.66 -20.71 -0.68
C PHE A 466 0.71 -21.91 -0.61
N PHE A 467 -0.47 -21.72 -0.02
CA PHE A 467 -1.54 -22.72 0.04
C PHE A 467 -2.94 -22.08 0.05
N ASP A 468 -3.90 -22.83 -0.45
CA ASP A 468 -5.34 -22.53 -0.43
C ASP A 468 -6.12 -23.85 -0.26
N ASP A 469 -7.41 -23.77 0.07
CA ASP A 469 -8.30 -24.92 0.28
C ASP A 469 -7.76 -25.99 1.29
N LEU A 470 -6.95 -25.60 2.29
CA LEU A 470 -6.37 -26.53 3.26
C LEU A 470 -7.42 -26.99 4.29
N ASN A 471 -7.97 -28.18 4.08
CA ASN A 471 -8.93 -28.84 4.97
C ASN A 471 -8.61 -30.34 5.27
N GLU A 472 -7.52 -30.86 4.70
CA GLU A 472 -7.02 -32.22 4.94
C GLU A 472 -6.56 -32.43 6.40
N GLN A 473 -6.56 -33.68 6.89
CA GLN A 473 -6.07 -34.09 8.23
C GLN A 473 -6.85 -33.58 9.47
N GLY A 474 -7.79 -32.64 9.31
CA GLY A 474 -8.72 -32.18 10.35
C GLY A 474 -8.40 -30.81 10.93
N GLN A 475 -9.45 -30.09 11.33
CA GLN A 475 -9.45 -28.63 11.57
C GLN A 475 -8.40 -28.16 12.57
N GLU A 476 -8.20 -28.87 13.68
CA GLU A 476 -7.18 -28.53 14.68
C GLU A 476 -5.75 -28.65 14.12
N LYS A 477 -5.47 -29.65 13.27
CA LYS A 477 -4.15 -29.83 12.67
C LYS A 477 -3.87 -28.76 11.61
N CYS A 478 -4.87 -28.42 10.79
CA CYS A 478 -4.77 -27.30 9.86
C CYS A 478 -4.53 -25.97 10.59
N PHE A 479 -5.28 -25.72 11.68
CA PHE A 479 -5.13 -24.52 12.48
C PHE A 479 -3.76 -24.44 13.15
N SER A 480 -3.30 -25.54 13.77
CA SER A 480 -1.97 -25.64 14.37
C SER A 480 -0.85 -25.38 13.34
N PHE A 481 -0.96 -25.93 12.13
CA PHE A 481 -0.03 -25.63 11.03
C PHE A 481 -0.07 -24.15 10.60
N LEU A 482 -1.26 -23.57 10.44
CA LEU A 482 -1.40 -22.16 10.10
C LEU A 482 -0.83 -21.24 11.19
N LYS A 483 -1.03 -21.57 12.47
CA LYS A 483 -0.40 -20.83 13.59
C LYS A 483 1.12 -20.92 13.53
N ALA A 484 1.68 -22.12 13.36
CA ALA A 484 3.11 -22.31 13.23
C ALA A 484 3.71 -21.54 12.04
N CYS A 485 2.99 -21.45 10.91
CA CYS A 485 3.38 -20.64 9.76
C CYS A 485 3.30 -19.13 10.01
N GLY A 486 2.25 -18.63 10.66
CA GLY A 486 2.19 -17.21 11.05
C GLY A 486 3.28 -16.83 12.05
N ASN A 487 3.56 -17.71 13.02
CA ASN A 487 4.64 -17.56 13.99
C ASN A 487 6.03 -17.60 13.35
N SER A 488 6.20 -18.22 12.17
CA SER A 488 7.50 -18.28 11.48
C SER A 488 7.84 -17.06 10.64
N VAL A 489 6.89 -16.14 10.40
CA VAL A 489 7.12 -14.88 9.67
C VAL A 489 8.27 -14.09 10.28
N ILE A 490 8.15 -13.74 11.56
CA ILE A 490 9.11 -12.90 12.29
C ILE A 490 10.54 -13.48 12.25
N PRO A 491 10.80 -14.74 12.66
CA PRO A 491 12.14 -15.32 12.59
C PRO A 491 12.64 -15.58 11.17
N SER A 492 11.76 -15.72 10.16
CA SER A 492 12.18 -15.84 8.76
C SER A 492 12.63 -14.51 8.13
N TYR A 493 12.11 -13.37 8.63
CA TYR A 493 12.26 -12.06 8.00
C TYR A 493 13.12 -11.05 8.78
N LEU A 494 12.91 -10.88 10.09
CA LEU A 494 13.62 -9.82 10.83
C LEU A 494 15.15 -9.99 10.87
N PRO A 495 15.74 -11.21 10.91
CA PRO A 495 17.19 -11.37 10.75
C PRO A 495 17.71 -10.83 9.40
N LEU A 496 16.87 -10.83 8.36
CA LEU A 496 17.20 -10.26 7.05
C LEU A 496 17.10 -8.73 7.07
N VAL A 497 16.20 -8.16 7.90
CA VAL A 497 16.15 -6.71 8.15
C VAL A 497 17.43 -6.28 8.88
N GLU A 498 17.70 -6.86 10.05
CA GLU A 498 18.84 -6.56 10.93
C GLU A 498 20.17 -6.56 10.18
N LYS A 499 20.43 -7.60 9.39
CA LYS A 499 21.64 -7.77 8.59
C LYS A 499 21.84 -6.69 7.52
N ASN A 500 20.76 -6.09 7.01
CA ASN A 500 20.78 -5.32 5.77
C ASN A 500 20.34 -3.84 5.89
N TYR A 501 19.55 -3.44 6.90
CA TYR A 501 18.92 -2.10 6.92
C TYR A 501 19.91 -0.93 6.95
N LEU A 502 21.09 -1.10 7.56
CA LEU A 502 22.15 -0.09 7.63
C LEU A 502 23.16 -0.13 6.47
N LYS A 503 22.99 -1.03 5.48
CA LYS A 503 23.90 -1.08 4.32
C LYS A 503 23.79 0.19 3.48
N SER A 504 24.93 0.79 3.12
CA SER A 504 24.97 1.91 2.18
C SER A 504 24.57 1.45 0.78
N TYR A 505 23.84 2.28 0.04
CA TYR A 505 23.39 2.01 -1.33
C TYR A 505 23.46 3.30 -2.18
N SER A 506 23.65 3.14 -3.49
CA SER A 506 23.69 4.24 -4.46
C SER A 506 22.32 4.57 -5.05
N LEU A 507 22.26 5.69 -5.79
CA LEU A 507 21.07 6.07 -6.56
C LEU A 507 20.69 5.04 -7.62
N ASN A 508 21.65 4.29 -8.17
CA ASN A 508 21.38 3.23 -9.16
C ASN A 508 20.67 2.03 -8.51
N GLU A 509 21.10 1.63 -7.30
CA GLU A 509 20.47 0.53 -6.55
C GLU A 509 19.06 0.91 -6.08
N ARG A 510 18.85 2.18 -5.72
CA ARG A 510 17.52 2.74 -5.45
C ARG A 510 16.66 2.81 -6.71
N GLU A 511 17.20 3.21 -7.86
CA GLU A 511 16.50 3.17 -9.14
C GLU A 511 16.04 1.74 -9.49
N TRP A 512 16.93 0.75 -9.37
CA TRP A 512 16.58 -0.65 -9.59
C TRP A 512 15.51 -1.15 -8.63
N GLN A 513 15.60 -0.81 -7.34
CA GLN A 513 14.56 -1.10 -6.34
C GLN A 513 13.19 -0.58 -6.79
N LEU A 514 13.11 0.64 -7.33
CA LEU A 514 11.86 1.23 -7.85
C LEU A 514 11.35 0.52 -9.11
N ILE A 515 12.24 0.06 -10.00
CA ILE A 515 11.89 -0.78 -11.16
C ILE A 515 11.33 -2.15 -10.73
N ARG A 516 11.95 -2.80 -9.73
CA ARG A 516 11.45 -4.05 -9.14
C ARG A 516 10.11 -3.87 -8.44
N ARG A 517 9.90 -2.76 -7.73
CA ARG A 517 8.60 -2.37 -7.15
C ARG A 517 7.53 -2.16 -8.23
N GLY A 518 7.92 -1.72 -9.43
CA GLY A 518 7.04 -1.72 -10.60
C GLY A 518 6.50 -3.11 -10.94
N ARG A 519 7.34 -4.15 -10.89
CA ARG A 519 6.91 -5.56 -11.06
C ARG A 519 5.99 -6.05 -9.94
N TYR A 520 6.21 -5.59 -8.70
CA TYR A 520 5.34 -5.92 -7.57
C TYR A 520 3.93 -5.35 -7.77
N ALA A 521 3.83 -4.07 -8.16
CA ALA A 521 2.55 -3.42 -8.48
C ALA A 521 1.88 -4.02 -9.73
N GLU A 522 2.65 -4.37 -10.76
CA GLU A 522 2.17 -5.11 -11.95
C GLU A 522 1.51 -6.44 -11.57
N PHE A 523 2.11 -7.25 -10.69
CA PHE A 523 1.50 -8.49 -10.21
C PHE A 523 0.20 -8.22 -9.45
N ASN A 524 0.23 -7.34 -8.44
CA ASN A 524 -0.93 -7.10 -7.57
C ASN A 524 -2.13 -6.52 -8.35
N LEU A 525 -1.90 -5.64 -9.33
CA LEU A 525 -2.98 -4.98 -10.09
C LEU A 525 -3.55 -5.83 -11.25
N VAL A 526 -2.79 -6.79 -11.78
CA VAL A 526 -3.19 -7.55 -12.99
C VAL A 526 -3.48 -9.02 -12.71
N LEU A 527 -2.75 -9.64 -11.78
CA LEU A 527 -2.71 -11.10 -11.60
C LEU A 527 -3.19 -11.57 -10.21
N ASP A 528 -2.98 -10.79 -9.15
CA ASP A 528 -3.38 -11.23 -7.81
C ASP A 528 -4.90 -11.35 -7.65
N ARG A 529 -5.34 -12.56 -7.31
CA ARG A 529 -6.75 -12.88 -7.10
C ARG A 529 -7.35 -12.12 -5.91
N GLY A 530 -6.59 -11.91 -4.84
CA GLY A 530 -7.07 -11.22 -3.64
C GLY A 530 -7.36 -9.74 -3.89
N THR A 531 -6.38 -9.04 -4.46
CA THR A 531 -6.48 -7.63 -4.85
C THR A 531 -7.61 -7.41 -5.85
N LYS A 532 -7.68 -8.23 -6.91
CA LYS A 532 -8.74 -8.15 -7.92
C LYS A 532 -10.13 -8.38 -7.34
N PHE A 533 -10.32 -9.43 -6.52
CA PHE A 533 -11.60 -9.72 -5.87
C PHE A 533 -12.02 -8.59 -4.92
N GLY A 534 -11.10 -8.06 -4.10
CA GLY A 534 -11.36 -6.95 -3.19
C GLY A 534 -11.78 -5.67 -3.90
N LEU A 535 -11.12 -5.31 -5.02
CA LEU A 535 -11.47 -4.13 -5.82
C LEU A 535 -12.80 -4.29 -6.58
N GLN A 536 -13.24 -5.54 -6.84
CA GLN A 536 -14.51 -5.84 -7.52
C GLN A 536 -15.68 -6.06 -6.54
N THR A 537 -15.42 -6.22 -5.24
CA THR A 537 -16.44 -6.48 -4.22
C THR A 537 -16.95 -5.16 -3.62
N PRO A 538 -18.26 -4.81 -3.76
CA PRO A 538 -18.84 -3.63 -3.12
C PRO A 538 -18.61 -3.57 -1.61
N GLY A 539 -18.60 -2.36 -1.04
CA GLY A 539 -18.38 -2.14 0.40
C GLY A 539 -16.94 -2.40 0.89
N SER A 540 -16.03 -2.90 0.06
CA SER A 540 -14.64 -3.18 0.46
C SER A 540 -13.83 -1.90 0.70
N ARG A 541 -13.06 -1.87 1.80
CA ARG A 541 -12.16 -0.76 2.14
C ARG A 541 -10.95 -0.74 1.19
N ILE A 542 -11.08 -0.01 0.08
CA ILE A 542 -10.06 0.10 -0.99
C ILE A 542 -8.66 0.41 -0.46
N GLU A 543 -8.54 1.32 0.51
CA GLU A 543 -7.26 1.67 1.16
C GLU A 543 -6.60 0.49 1.91
N SER A 544 -7.37 -0.49 2.41
CA SER A 544 -6.80 -1.71 3.03
C SER A 544 -6.30 -2.71 1.99
N ILE A 545 -6.79 -2.65 0.75
CA ILE A 545 -6.37 -3.49 -0.38
C ILE A 545 -5.12 -2.89 -1.04
N LEU A 546 -5.17 -1.58 -1.33
CA LEU A 546 -4.06 -0.83 -1.93
C LEU A 546 -2.93 -0.48 -0.94
N MET A 547 -3.09 -0.82 0.35
CA MET A 547 -2.00 -0.94 1.32
C MET A 547 -0.82 -1.73 0.71
N SER A 548 -1.12 -2.81 -0.01
CA SER A 548 -0.15 -3.72 -0.64
C SER A 548 0.72 -3.10 -1.75
N LEU A 549 0.42 -1.88 -2.21
CA LEU A 549 1.25 -1.18 -3.19
C LEU A 549 2.36 -0.38 -2.50
N PRO A 550 3.60 -0.39 -3.02
CA PRO A 550 4.69 0.43 -2.48
C PRO A 550 4.41 1.94 -2.66
N ALA A 551 4.91 2.76 -1.73
CA ALA A 551 4.72 4.21 -1.76
C ALA A 551 5.29 4.87 -3.04
N VAL A 552 6.38 4.32 -3.57
CA VAL A 552 6.97 4.73 -4.86
C VAL A 552 7.40 3.48 -5.65
N ALA A 553 7.06 3.45 -6.94
CA ALA A 553 7.48 2.48 -7.94
C ALA A 553 7.81 3.22 -9.26
N MET A 554 8.57 2.60 -10.15
CA MET A 554 8.99 3.22 -11.42
C MET A 554 8.86 2.26 -12.61
N TRP A 555 8.53 2.82 -13.77
CA TRP A 555 8.55 2.14 -15.06
C TRP A 555 9.40 2.93 -16.04
N LYS A 556 10.54 2.37 -16.46
CA LYS A 556 11.34 2.88 -17.58
C LYS A 556 11.13 1.99 -18.81
N TYR A 557 10.89 2.62 -19.95
CA TYR A 557 10.84 1.92 -21.24
C TYR A 557 12.21 1.31 -21.56
N GLN A 558 12.24 0.04 -21.95
CA GLN A 558 13.46 -0.71 -22.30
C GLN A 558 14.64 -0.53 -21.31
N TYR A 559 14.36 -0.60 -19.99
CA TYR A 559 15.39 -0.46 -18.96
C TYR A 559 16.58 -1.43 -19.18
N PRO A 560 17.82 -0.92 -19.39
CA PRO A 560 18.95 -1.75 -19.78
C PRO A 560 19.59 -2.44 -18.58
N ILE A 561 19.37 -3.75 -18.45
CA ILE A 561 20.06 -4.59 -17.46
C ILE A 561 21.40 -5.06 -18.03
N LYS A 562 22.51 -4.54 -17.50
CA LYS A 562 23.88 -4.87 -17.92
C LYS A 562 24.18 -6.35 -17.69
N ASP A 563 24.87 -7.00 -18.61
CA ASP A 563 25.36 -8.37 -18.39
C ASP A 563 26.43 -8.43 -17.30
N GLY A 564 26.49 -9.56 -16.59
CA GLY A 564 27.34 -9.76 -15.40
C GLY A 564 26.86 -9.06 -14.11
N SER A 565 25.89 -8.15 -14.19
CA SER A 565 25.38 -7.38 -13.04
C SER A 565 24.55 -8.20 -12.04
N GLU A 566 24.45 -7.73 -10.80
CA GLU A 566 23.63 -8.37 -9.75
C GLU A 566 22.13 -8.31 -10.10
N GLU A 567 21.70 -7.25 -10.77
CA GLU A 567 20.36 -7.08 -11.35
C GLU A 567 20.06 -8.20 -12.36
N LYS A 568 21.04 -8.57 -13.20
CA LYS A 568 20.92 -9.67 -14.16
C LYS A 568 20.84 -11.03 -13.47
N LYS A 569 21.67 -11.26 -12.44
CA LYS A 569 21.65 -12.50 -11.64
C LYS A 569 20.29 -12.71 -10.96
N LEU A 570 19.72 -11.65 -10.36
CA LEU A 570 18.38 -11.73 -9.78
C LEU A 570 17.34 -12.10 -10.85
N VAL A 571 17.29 -11.38 -11.98
CA VAL A 571 16.30 -11.68 -13.04
C VAL A 571 16.45 -13.09 -13.62
N GLN A 572 17.67 -13.64 -13.68
CA GLN A 572 17.89 -15.03 -14.09
C GLN A 572 17.24 -16.03 -13.11
N ILE A 573 17.38 -15.81 -11.79
CA ILE A 573 16.71 -16.62 -10.76
C ILE A 573 15.20 -16.40 -10.76
N LEU A 574 14.72 -15.18 -10.95
CA LEU A 574 13.27 -14.90 -11.01
C LEU A 574 12.60 -15.54 -12.24
N LYS A 575 13.31 -15.69 -13.37
CA LYS A 575 12.81 -16.44 -14.53
C LYS A 575 12.93 -17.97 -14.39
N ASN A 576 13.88 -18.43 -13.57
CA ASN A 576 14.17 -19.85 -13.35
C ASN A 576 14.24 -20.14 -11.85
N PRO A 577 13.10 -20.32 -11.16
CA PRO A 577 13.08 -20.67 -9.75
C PRO A 577 13.92 -21.91 -9.48
N LYS A 578 14.73 -21.84 -8.42
CA LYS A 578 15.56 -22.95 -7.95
C LYS A 578 15.11 -23.43 -6.58
N GLU A 579 15.63 -24.57 -6.15
CA GLU A 579 15.56 -24.95 -4.74
C GLU A 579 16.62 -24.21 -3.93
N TRP A 580 16.27 -23.89 -2.69
CA TRP A 580 17.11 -23.14 -1.75
C TRP A 580 17.67 -24.00 -0.62
N VAL A 581 16.97 -25.09 -0.25
CA VAL A 581 17.16 -25.94 0.94
C VAL A 581 16.72 -27.37 0.69
#